data_AF-A0AAD5S783-F1
#
_entry.id   AF-A0AAD5S783-F1
#
_cell.length_a   1.000
_cell.length_b   1.000
_cell.length_c   1.000
_cell.angle_alpha   90.00
_cell.angle_beta   90.00
_cell.angle_gamma   90.00
#
_symmetry.space_group_name_H-M   'P 1'
#
loop_
_entity.id
_entity.type
_entity.pdbx_description
1 polymer ?
#
loop_
_entity_poly.entity_id
_entity_poly.type
_entity_poly.pdbx_seq_one_letter_code
_entity_poly.pdbx_strand_id
1 'polypeptide(L)'
;MRRYMPGPHREFIYALERAPSIRDFIRELTVEIPRVDPDEAHDADECIRVFNRCVEGLRTFRDRHLQIVATYIIIQARKKKEVGQYGGPKGSQSLKVQQSLMARGTGGTDLIPFLKQSRNETGEAVVQLDI
;
A
#
# COMPACT_ATOMS: atom_id res chain seq x y z
N MET A 1 10.85 -8.33 -4.08
CA MET A 1 11.29 -8.00 -5.46
C MET A 1 12.67 -7.35 -5.56
N ARG A 2 13.43 -7.18 -4.46
CA ARG A 2 14.74 -6.50 -4.49
C ARG A 2 15.79 -7.16 -5.41
N ARG A 3 15.75 -8.49 -5.57
CA ARG A 3 16.65 -9.23 -6.50
C ARG A 3 16.46 -8.85 -7.98
N TYR A 4 15.32 -8.26 -8.34
CA TYR A 4 15.03 -7.78 -9.70
C TYR A 4 15.47 -6.32 -9.92
N MET A 5 16.01 -5.64 -8.90
CA MET A 5 16.48 -4.25 -9.01
C MET A 5 17.96 -4.20 -9.41
N PRO A 6 18.40 -3.14 -10.13
CA PRO A 6 19.82 -2.86 -10.34
C PRO A 6 20.60 -2.80 -9.02
N GLY A 7 21.89 -3.19 -9.08
CA GLY A 7 22.77 -3.27 -7.92
C GLY A 7 22.73 -2.01 -7.03
N PRO A 8 23.00 -0.81 -7.57
CA PRO A 8 23.01 0.43 -6.79
C PRO A 8 21.67 0.73 -6.10
N HIS A 9 20.54 0.48 -6.77
CA HIS A 9 19.21 0.72 -6.18
C HIS A 9 18.94 -0.25 -5.02
N ARG A 10 19.33 -1.52 -5.17
CA ARG A 10 19.19 -2.51 -4.10
C ARG A 10 20.05 -2.16 -2.88
N GLU A 11 21.31 -1.74 -3.10
CA GLU A 11 22.19 -1.31 -2.02
C GLU A 11 21.64 -0.09 -1.28
N PHE A 12 21.09 0.89 -2.01
CA PHE A 12 20.42 2.03 -1.40
C PHE A 12 19.28 1.63 -0.46
N ILE A 13 18.42 0.70 -0.88
CA ILE A 13 17.33 0.21 -0.01
C ILE A 13 17.87 -0.50 1.24
N TYR A 14 18.96 -1.27 1.13
CA TYR A 14 19.59 -1.87 2.31
C TYR A 14 20.24 -0.84 3.24
N ALA A 15 20.78 0.25 2.69
CA ALA A 15 21.29 1.35 3.50
C ALA A 15 20.17 2.03 4.30
N LEU A 16 19.02 2.29 3.67
CA LEU A 16 17.84 2.83 4.35
C LEU A 16 17.32 1.91 5.47
N GLU A 17 17.33 0.60 5.26
CA GLU A 17 16.88 -0.38 6.27
C GLU A 17 17.81 -0.45 7.50
N ARG A 18 19.10 -0.13 7.34
CA ARG A 18 20.07 -0.10 8.45
C ARG A 18 20.07 1.23 9.21
N ALA A 19 19.48 2.28 8.64
CA ALA A 19 19.42 3.58 9.27
C ALA A 19 18.41 3.59 10.44
N PRO A 20 18.53 4.53 11.39
CA PRO A 20 17.54 4.72 12.45
C PRO A 20 16.13 4.91 11.88
N SER A 21 15.14 4.38 12.59
CA SER A 21 13.74 4.47 12.18
C SER A 21 13.18 5.88 12.41
N ILE A 22 12.84 6.56 11.31
CA ILE A 22 12.15 7.85 11.36
C ILE A 22 10.82 7.72 12.12
N ARG A 23 10.11 6.60 11.95
CA ARG A 23 8.82 6.40 12.62
C ARG A 23 8.98 6.30 14.13
N ASP A 24 10.01 5.61 14.60
CA ASP A 24 10.24 5.45 16.03
C ASP A 24 10.69 6.77 16.66
N PHE A 25 11.56 7.53 15.97
CA PHE A 25 11.88 8.91 16.36
C PHE A 25 10.62 9.78 16.51
N ILE A 26 9.71 9.76 15.52
CA ILE A 26 8.44 10.51 15.60
C ILE A 26 7.55 10.04 16.76
N ARG A 27 7.57 8.74 17.10
CA ARG A 27 6.83 8.21 18.25
C ARG A 27 7.44 8.67 19.57
N GLU A 28 8.75 8.70 19.70
CA GLU A 28 9.43 9.19 20.90
C GLU A 28 9.06 10.65 21.19
N LEU A 29 8.93 11.50 20.15
CA LEU A 29 8.45 12.88 20.31
C LEU A 29 7.05 12.99 20.95
N THR A 30 6.18 11.97 20.83
CA THR A 30 4.85 12.00 21.44
C THR A 30 4.87 11.78 22.95
N VAL A 31 5.88 11.08 23.46
CA VAL A 31 5.95 10.63 24.86
C VAL A 31 6.97 11.44 25.66
N GLU A 32 8.10 11.81 25.05
CA GLU A 32 9.27 12.24 25.79
C GLU A 32 9.39 13.76 25.96
N ILE A 33 8.74 14.58 25.15
CA ILE A 33 8.86 16.04 25.23
C ILE A 33 7.89 16.56 26.30
N PRO A 34 8.37 16.99 27.49
CA PRO A 34 7.53 17.68 28.44
C PRO A 34 7.07 18.96 27.75
N ARG A 35 5.75 19.13 27.57
CA ARG A 35 5.13 20.32 26.94
C ARG A 35 5.23 21.56 27.84
N VAL A 36 6.44 21.83 28.34
CA VAL A 36 6.78 22.89 29.27
C VAL A 36 7.12 24.16 28.48
N ASP A 37 7.78 24.01 27.33
CA ASP A 37 7.96 25.08 26.35
C ASP A 37 6.91 24.96 25.22
N PRO A 38 6.06 25.99 25.02
CA PRO A 38 5.09 26.02 23.92
C PRO A 38 5.72 25.89 22.52
N ASP A 39 6.94 26.38 22.32
CA ASP A 39 7.59 26.34 21.00
C ASP A 39 8.10 24.93 20.67
N GLU A 40 8.67 24.21 21.64
CA GLU A 40 9.12 22.81 21.46
C GLU A 40 7.93 21.86 21.23
N ALA A 41 6.81 22.09 21.92
CA ALA A 41 5.59 21.32 21.72
C ALA A 41 5.03 21.54 20.30
N HIS A 42 5.10 22.77 19.77
CA HIS A 42 4.68 23.10 18.42
C HIS A 42 5.53 22.37 17.36
N ASP A 43 6.85 22.38 17.51
CA ASP A 43 7.76 21.72 16.58
C ASP A 43 7.58 20.19 16.55
N ALA A 44 7.32 19.58 17.71
CA ALA A 44 7.00 18.16 17.82
C ALA A 44 5.69 17.82 17.09
N ASP A 45 4.62 18.58 17.35
CA ASP A 45 3.32 18.39 16.70
C ASP A 45 3.43 18.60 15.17
N GLU A 46 4.26 19.55 14.72
CA GLU A 46 4.54 19.78 13.29
C GLU A 46 5.30 18.61 12.65
N CYS A 47 6.31 18.05 13.31
CA CYS A 47 7.03 16.88 12.83
C CYS A 47 6.11 15.68 12.63
N ILE A 48 5.23 15.41 13.60
CA ILE A 48 4.22 14.34 13.53
C ILE A 48 3.26 14.59 12.36
N ARG A 49 2.80 15.84 12.20
CA ARG A 49 1.90 16.23 11.09
C ARG A 49 2.54 16.02 9.72
N VAL A 50 3.80 16.42 9.53
CA VAL A 50 4.52 16.26 8.27
C VAL A 50 4.80 14.80 7.96
N PHE A 51 5.18 14.00 8.97
CA PHE A 51 5.33 12.55 8.82
C PHE A 51 4.02 11.90 8.36
N ASN A 52 2.91 12.18 9.03
CA ASN A 52 1.60 11.64 8.69
C ASN A 52 1.14 12.07 7.29
N ARG A 53 1.46 13.29 6.86
CA ARG A 53 1.20 13.75 5.49
C ARG A 53 1.98 12.92 4.45
N CYS A 54 3.21 12.51 4.74
CA CYS A 54 3.98 11.62 3.85
C CYS A 54 3.34 10.22 3.75
N VAL A 55 2.89 9.68 4.88
CA VAL A 55 2.16 8.39 4.93
C VAL A 55 0.89 8.46 4.09
N GLU A 56 0.09 9.51 4.25
CA GLU A 56 -1.16 9.70 3.50
C GLU A 56 -0.89 9.89 1.99
N GLY A 57 0.19 10.58 1.62
CA GLY A 57 0.62 10.68 0.22
C GLY A 57 0.88 9.31 -0.41
N LEU A 58 1.59 8.42 0.30
CA LEU A 58 1.82 7.04 -0.15
C LEU A 58 0.54 6.21 -0.21
N ARG A 59 -0.37 6.37 0.77
CA ARG A 59 -1.66 5.70 0.78
C ARG A 59 -2.52 6.12 -0.42
N THR A 60 -2.63 7.42 -0.67
CA THR A 60 -3.35 7.98 -1.83
C THR A 60 -2.80 7.44 -3.15
N PHE A 61 -1.48 7.36 -3.29
CA PHE A 61 -0.84 6.75 -4.46
C PHE A 61 -1.27 5.29 -4.65
N ARG A 62 -1.30 4.51 -3.56
CA ARG A 62 -1.69 3.09 -3.58
C ARG A 62 -3.18 2.90 -3.88
N ASP A 63 -4.05 3.76 -3.36
CA ASP A 63 -5.47 3.77 -3.70
C ASP A 63 -5.68 4.04 -5.20
N ARG A 64 -4.96 5.01 -5.76
CA ARG A 64 -5.00 5.27 -7.20
C ARG A 64 -4.50 4.08 -8.01
N HIS A 65 -3.43 3.42 -7.57
CA HIS A 65 -2.94 2.21 -8.21
C HIS A 65 -3.99 1.07 -8.19
N LEU A 66 -4.72 0.89 -7.09
CA LEU A 66 -5.79 -0.10 -7.00
C LEU A 66 -6.92 0.19 -8.01
N GLN A 67 -7.28 1.46 -8.21
CA GLN A 67 -8.24 1.87 -9.23
C GLN A 67 -7.74 1.56 -10.66
N ILE A 68 -6.47 1.83 -10.94
CA ILE A 68 -5.86 1.49 -12.24
C ILE A 68 -5.95 -0.01 -12.49
N VAL A 69 -5.57 -0.84 -11.51
CA VAL A 69 -5.65 -2.31 -11.63
C VAL A 69 -7.08 -2.79 -11.83
N ALA A 70 -8.05 -2.20 -11.13
CA ALA A 70 -9.47 -2.53 -11.35
C ALA A 70 -9.91 -2.24 -12.79
N THR A 71 -9.61 -1.05 -13.30
CA THR A 71 -10.02 -0.59 -14.64
C THR A 71 -9.32 -1.33 -15.77
N TYR A 72 -8.01 -1.51 -15.68
CA TYR A 72 -7.19 -1.98 -16.80
C TYR A 72 -6.90 -3.48 -16.76
N ILE A 73 -7.05 -4.14 -15.62
CA ILE A 73 -6.79 -5.58 -15.50
C ILE A 73 -8.10 -6.32 -15.21
N ILE A 74 -8.78 -6.01 -14.11
CA ILE A 74 -9.94 -6.80 -13.66
C ILE A 74 -11.13 -6.65 -14.62
N ILE A 75 -11.52 -5.42 -14.95
CA ILE A 75 -12.65 -5.17 -15.86
C ILE A 75 -12.35 -5.74 -17.25
N GLN A 76 -11.13 -5.60 -17.76
CA GLN A 76 -10.76 -6.11 -19.09
C GLN A 76 -10.74 -7.65 -19.13
N ALA A 77 -10.22 -8.30 -18.09
CA ALA A 77 -10.21 -9.76 -17.99
C ALA A 77 -11.63 -10.35 -17.95
N ARG A 78 -12.59 -9.63 -17.35
CA ARG A 78 -14.01 -10.01 -17.34
C ARG A 78 -14.66 -9.87 -18.72
N LYS A 79 -14.43 -8.75 -19.42
CA LYS A 79 -14.95 -8.53 -20.79
C LYS A 79 -14.51 -9.62 -21.77
N LYS A 80 -13.26 -10.08 -21.70
CA LYS A 80 -12.75 -11.14 -22.57
C LYS A 80 -13.52 -12.47 -22.42
N LYS A 81 -14.11 -12.75 -21.24
CA LYS A 81 -14.95 -13.94 -21.05
C LYS A 81 -16.29 -13.84 -21.77
N GLU A 82 -16.84 -12.65 -21.94
CA GLU A 82 -18.14 -12.43 -22.58
C GLU A 82 -18.07 -12.57 -24.10
N VAL A 83 -16.95 -12.18 -24.72
CA VAL A 83 -16.76 -12.22 -26.19
C VAL A 83 -16.39 -13.62 -26.70
N GLY A 84 -16.00 -14.55 -25.81
CA GLY A 84 -15.65 -15.94 -26.15
C GLY A 84 -16.79 -16.96 -25.97
N GLN A 85 -18.00 -16.53 -25.64
CA GLN A 85 -19.11 -17.41 -25.25
C GLN A 85 -20.18 -17.54 -26.35
N TYR A 86 -19.77 -17.94 -27.55
CA TYR A 86 -20.68 -18.51 -28.55
C TYR A 86 -20.77 -20.04 -28.33
N GLY A 87 -21.83 -20.50 -27.65
CA GLY A 87 -22.30 -21.90 -27.80
C GLY A 87 -22.05 -22.94 -26.69
N GLY A 88 -21.84 -22.55 -25.42
CA GLY A 88 -21.71 -23.51 -24.30
C GLY A 88 -22.98 -23.66 -23.45
N PRO A 89 -23.39 -24.88 -23.01
CA PRO A 89 -24.61 -25.08 -22.22
C PRO A 89 -24.63 -24.26 -20.91
N LYS A 90 -25.76 -23.60 -20.64
CA LYS A 90 -26.05 -22.88 -19.39
C LYS A 90 -26.32 -23.88 -18.25
N GLY A 91 -25.28 -24.53 -17.71
CA GLY A 91 -25.50 -25.61 -16.73
C GLY A 91 -24.43 -25.90 -15.68
N SER A 92 -23.31 -25.18 -15.66
CA SER A 92 -22.31 -25.37 -14.58
C SER A 92 -21.55 -24.08 -14.30
N GLN A 93 -22.23 -23.13 -13.65
CA GLN A 93 -21.61 -21.91 -13.12
C GLN A 93 -21.31 -22.04 -11.61
N SER A 94 -21.13 -23.28 -11.13
CA SER A 94 -20.80 -23.54 -9.73
C SER A 94 -19.27 -23.54 -9.55
N LEU A 95 -18.79 -22.71 -8.62
CA LEU A 95 -17.43 -22.63 -8.05
C LEU A 95 -16.29 -22.03 -8.89
N LYS A 96 -16.22 -22.23 -10.22
CA LYS A 96 -15.08 -21.69 -11.02
C LYS A 96 -15.12 -20.16 -11.27
N VAL A 97 -16.28 -19.53 -11.10
CA VAL A 97 -16.44 -18.07 -11.29
C VAL A 97 -15.86 -17.28 -10.12
N GLN A 98 -15.96 -17.77 -8.88
CA GLN A 98 -15.31 -17.15 -7.72
C GLN A 98 -13.78 -17.21 -7.82
N GLN A 99 -13.21 -18.27 -8.41
CA GLN A 99 -11.77 -18.37 -8.65
C GLN A 99 -11.25 -17.32 -9.65
N SER A 100 -12.11 -16.72 -10.47
CA SER A 100 -11.71 -15.68 -11.43
C SER A 100 -11.55 -14.27 -10.86
N LEU A 101 -11.74 -14.11 -9.54
CA LEU A 101 -11.28 -12.93 -8.79
C LEU A 101 -9.78 -12.98 -8.48
N MET A 102 -9.13 -14.14 -8.63
CA MET A 102 -7.67 -14.29 -8.52
C MET A 102 -7.01 -13.93 -9.84
N ALA A 103 -7.12 -12.66 -10.24
CA ALA A 103 -6.25 -12.12 -11.27
C ALA A 103 -4.82 -12.16 -10.70
N ARG A 104 -4.05 -13.17 -11.09
CA ARG A 104 -2.64 -13.26 -10.74
C ARG A 104 -1.90 -12.18 -11.54
N GLY A 105 -1.20 -11.31 -10.83
CA GLY A 105 -0.35 -10.29 -11.44
C GLY A 105 0.85 -10.92 -12.15
N THR A 106 1.49 -10.15 -13.03
CA THR A 106 2.72 -10.58 -13.72
C THR A 106 3.89 -10.81 -12.76
N GLY A 107 3.85 -10.22 -11.56
CA GLY A 107 4.76 -10.52 -10.46
C GLY A 107 4.46 -11.82 -9.71
N GLY A 108 3.45 -12.58 -10.13
CA GLY A 108 3.08 -13.87 -9.56
C GLY A 108 2.22 -13.80 -8.29
N THR A 109 1.76 -12.62 -7.87
CA THR A 109 0.93 -12.42 -6.68
C THR A 109 -0.55 -12.33 -7.04
N ASP A 110 -1.43 -12.65 -6.08
CA ASP A 110 -2.85 -12.32 -6.22
C ASP A 110 -3.01 -10.79 -6.08
N LEU A 111 -3.38 -10.14 -7.18
CA LEU A 111 -3.31 -8.67 -7.32
C LEU A 111 -4.08 -7.94 -6.22
N ILE A 112 -5.36 -8.26 -6.06
CA ILE A 112 -6.26 -7.47 -5.19
C ILE A 112 -5.88 -7.62 -3.70
N PRO A 113 -5.69 -8.83 -3.14
CA PRO A 113 -5.27 -8.98 -1.75
C PRO A 113 -3.93 -8.28 -1.49
N PHE A 114 -2.94 -8.49 -2.36
CA PHE A 114 -1.61 -7.90 -2.21
C PHE A 114 -1.65 -6.36 -2.20
N LEU A 115 -2.36 -5.76 -3.15
CA LEU A 115 -2.45 -4.30 -3.25
C LEU A 115 -3.25 -3.69 -2.08
N LYS A 116 -4.33 -4.35 -1.64
CA LYS A 116 -5.10 -3.93 -0.47
C LYS A 116 -4.28 -4.00 0.82
N GLN A 117 -3.58 -5.12 1.03
CA GLN A 117 -2.69 -5.29 2.18
C GLN A 117 -1.65 -4.17 2.22
N SER A 118 -0.92 -3.96 1.12
CA SER A 118 0.14 -2.96 1.09
C SER A 118 -0.37 -1.53 1.29
N ARG A 119 -1.60 -1.22 0.88
CA ARG A 119 -2.27 0.05 1.21
C ARG A 119 -2.63 0.15 2.69
N ASN A 120 -3.23 -0.90 3.25
CA ASN A 120 -3.66 -0.91 4.65
C ASN A 120 -2.46 -0.77 5.59
N GLU A 121 -1.40 -1.55 5.36
CA GLU A 121 -0.13 -1.45 6.11
C GLU A 121 0.50 -0.05 6.02
N THR A 122 0.33 0.64 4.89
CA THR A 122 0.76 2.05 4.78
C THR A 122 -0.09 2.94 5.70
N GLY A 123 -1.42 2.78 5.71
CA GLY A 123 -2.29 3.56 6.60
C GLY A 123 -2.05 3.30 8.08
N GLU A 124 -1.69 2.07 8.45
CA GLU A 124 -1.31 1.68 9.81
C GLU A 124 0.01 2.31 10.28
N ALA A 125 0.77 2.95 9.38
CA ALA A 125 2.02 3.62 9.71
C ALA A 125 1.81 4.99 10.38
N VAL A 126 0.60 5.57 10.30
CA VAL A 126 0.24 6.84 10.93
C VAL A 126 0.55 6.80 12.43
N VAL A 127 1.06 7.93 12.96
CA VAL A 127 1.30 8.13 14.39
C VAL A 127 0.17 9.02 14.94
N GLN A 128 -0.48 8.59 16.01
CA GLN A 128 -1.57 9.35 16.63
C GLN A 128 -1.01 10.53 17.42
N LEU A 129 -1.71 11.65 17.37
CA LEU A 129 -1.53 12.74 18.32
C LEU A 129 -2.44 12.41 19.51
N ASP A 130 -1.86 12.13 20.67
CA ASP A 130 -2.62 12.12 21.91
C ASP A 130 -2.90 13.60 22.25
N ILE A 131 -4.14 14.04 22.02
CA ILE A 131 -4.65 15.38 22.37
C ILE A 131 -5.20 15.33 23.79
#